data_AF-A0AA48M272-F1
#
_entry.id   AF-A0AA48M272-F1
#
_cell.length_a   1.000
_cell.length_b   1.000
_cell.length_c   1.000
_cell.angle_alpha   90.00
_cell.angle_beta   90.00
_cell.angle_gamma   90.00
#
_symmetry.space_group_name_H-M   'P 1'
#
loop_
_entity.id
_entity.type
_entity.pdbx_description
1 polymer ?
#
loop_
_entity_poly.entity_id
_entity_poly.type
_entity_poly.pdbx_seq_one_letter_code
_entity_poly.pdbx_strand_id
1 'polypeptide(L)'
;MNKTLKLAFSSLCVVTLATGALASTASQREYKRGYADCAAGRWDENQHGASYKEGCRAAEDKRDAGAGAATEPTKAAPEEKPYIDAAVPGRDRQACIRAVKSKTHNPKVVVIGAVSSEAANTVTLGVGPDRAPWRCLVKRGKVSDVMSQTNEGAM
;
A
#
# COMPACT_ATOMS: atom_id res chain seq x y z
N MET A 1 1.32 -67.34 -32.74
CA MET A 1 1.50 -67.33 -31.27
C MET A 1 2.64 -66.39 -30.92
N ASN A 2 2.38 -65.36 -30.13
CA ASN A 2 3.19 -64.82 -29.02
C ASN A 2 2.94 -63.32 -28.81
N LYS A 3 2.48 -63.01 -27.60
CA LYS A 3 2.05 -61.72 -27.05
C LYS A 3 3.26 -60.95 -26.49
N THR A 4 3.22 -59.62 -26.54
CA THR A 4 3.89 -58.67 -25.60
C THR A 4 3.45 -57.26 -26.02
N LEU A 5 2.41 -56.63 -25.48
CA LEU A 5 2.15 -56.10 -24.12
C LEU A 5 3.16 -55.05 -23.61
N LYS A 6 2.76 -53.78 -23.80
CA LYS A 6 2.93 -52.56 -22.97
C LYS A 6 4.32 -52.23 -22.41
N LEU A 7 4.79 -51.01 -22.73
CA LEU A 7 5.37 -50.12 -21.73
C LEU A 7 4.96 -48.67 -22.01
N ALA A 8 4.27 -48.11 -21.03
CA ALA A 8 3.83 -46.73 -20.97
C ALA A 8 5.03 -45.80 -20.74
N PHE A 9 5.11 -44.71 -21.50
CA PHE A 9 6.01 -43.60 -21.21
C PHE A 9 5.51 -42.85 -19.97
N SER A 10 5.99 -43.26 -18.80
CA SER A 10 5.86 -42.47 -17.57
C SER A 10 7.03 -41.49 -17.51
N SER A 11 6.79 -40.27 -17.99
CA SER A 11 7.75 -39.17 -17.93
C SER A 11 7.84 -38.67 -16.48
N LEU A 12 8.78 -39.24 -15.71
CA LEU A 12 9.12 -38.78 -14.37
C LEU A 12 10.11 -37.61 -14.49
N CYS A 13 9.58 -36.39 -14.64
CA CYS A 13 10.37 -35.16 -14.45
C CYS A 13 10.67 -34.99 -12.95
N VAL A 14 11.82 -35.50 -12.49
CA VAL A 14 12.40 -35.09 -11.21
C VAL A 14 13.07 -33.74 -11.45
N VAL A 15 12.35 -32.65 -11.25
CA VAL A 15 12.95 -31.31 -11.15
C VAL A 15 13.37 -31.10 -9.70
N THR A 16 14.67 -31.29 -9.46
CA THR A 16 15.34 -30.83 -8.25
C THR A 16 15.30 -29.30 -8.21
N LEU A 17 14.43 -28.74 -7.38
CA LEU A 17 14.47 -27.30 -7.06
C LEU A 17 15.70 -27.06 -6.18
N ALA A 18 16.79 -26.64 -6.82
CA ALA A 18 17.96 -26.09 -6.15
C ALA A 18 17.56 -24.88 -5.29
N THR A 19 18.05 -24.89 -4.05
CA THR A 19 18.00 -23.81 -3.07
C THR A 19 18.62 -22.51 -3.65
N GLY A 20 17.77 -21.57 -4.04
CA GLY A 20 18.19 -20.25 -4.50
C GLY A 20 18.52 -19.30 -3.35
N ALA A 21 19.69 -19.45 -2.74
CA ALA A 21 20.35 -18.36 -2.01
C ALA A 21 21.32 -17.65 -2.98
N LEU A 22 20.78 -16.76 -3.81
CA LEU A 22 21.58 -15.97 -4.75
C LEU A 22 22.47 -14.99 -3.98
N ALA A 23 23.78 -15.24 -4.00
CA ALA A 23 24.78 -14.24 -3.64
C ALA A 23 24.56 -12.98 -4.50
N SER A 24 24.12 -11.89 -3.89
CA SER A 24 23.92 -10.62 -4.60
C SER A 24 25.27 -10.10 -5.08
N THR A 25 25.45 -10.00 -6.40
CA THR A 25 26.67 -9.47 -7.03
C THR A 25 26.96 -8.05 -6.54
N ALA A 26 28.23 -7.60 -6.63
CA ALA A 26 28.60 -6.23 -6.26
C ALA A 26 27.75 -5.19 -7.01
N SER A 27 27.50 -5.41 -8.30
CA SER A 27 26.64 -4.57 -9.15
C SER A 27 25.19 -4.45 -8.65
N GLN A 28 24.61 -5.53 -8.12
CA GLN A 28 23.24 -5.51 -7.58
C GLN A 28 23.15 -4.72 -6.27
N ARG A 29 24.21 -4.75 -5.46
CA ARG A 29 24.27 -3.93 -4.23
C ARG A 29 24.42 -2.46 -4.55
N GLU A 30 25.25 -2.13 -5.55
CA GLU A 30 25.40 -0.75 -6.04
C GLU A 30 24.12 -0.22 -6.67
N TYR A 31 23.41 -1.03 -7.46
CA TYR A 31 22.09 -0.69 -8.00
C TYR A 31 21.08 -0.37 -6.90
N LYS A 32 20.95 -1.24 -5.89
CA LYS A 32 20.04 -1.00 -4.76
C LYS A 32 20.41 0.26 -3.97
N ARG A 33 21.70 0.51 -3.77
CA ARG A 33 22.20 1.71 -3.08
C ARG A 33 21.85 2.97 -3.88
N GLY A 34 22.08 2.97 -5.18
CA GLY A 34 21.74 4.09 -6.07
C GLY A 34 20.24 4.37 -6.12
N TYR A 35 19.42 3.31 -6.19
CA TYR A 35 17.96 3.43 -6.13
C TYR A 35 17.50 4.09 -4.82
N ALA A 36 18.04 3.65 -3.68
CA ALA A 36 17.66 4.18 -2.36
C ALA A 36 18.13 5.62 -2.13
N ASP A 37 19.37 5.95 -2.52
CA ASP A 37 19.93 7.30 -2.34
C ASP A 37 19.21 8.32 -3.23
N CYS A 38 18.88 7.93 -4.46
CA CYS A 38 18.13 8.75 -5.40
C CYS A 38 16.66 8.93 -5.01
N ALA A 39 16.00 7.87 -4.53
CA ALA A 39 14.67 7.97 -3.94
C ALA A 39 14.65 8.95 -2.76
N ALA A 40 15.70 8.93 -1.92
CA ALA A 40 15.86 9.84 -0.78
C ALA A 40 16.33 11.27 -1.15
N GLY A 41 16.53 11.57 -2.44
CA GLY A 41 17.00 12.88 -2.90
C GLY A 41 18.45 13.21 -2.55
N ARG A 42 19.26 12.20 -2.22
CA ARG A 42 20.68 12.31 -1.82
C ARG A 42 21.62 11.83 -2.92
N TRP A 43 21.29 12.14 -4.17
CA TRP A 43 22.08 11.73 -5.34
C TRP A 43 23.26 12.68 -5.59
N ASP A 44 24.47 12.14 -5.76
CA ASP A 44 25.65 12.86 -6.24
C ASP A 44 26.05 12.30 -7.61
N GLU A 45 25.96 13.14 -8.65
CA GLU A 45 26.15 12.72 -10.05
C GLU A 45 27.61 12.33 -10.38
N ASN A 46 28.57 12.77 -9.56
CA ASN A 46 29.97 12.84 -9.97
C ASN A 46 30.84 11.63 -9.56
N GLN A 47 30.35 10.64 -8.79
CA GLN A 47 31.24 9.58 -8.25
C GLN A 47 30.68 8.14 -8.18
N HIS A 48 29.79 7.74 -9.10
CA HIS A 48 29.21 6.40 -9.01
C HIS A 48 29.26 5.57 -10.30
N GLY A 49 29.47 4.27 -10.13
CA GLY A 49 29.53 3.27 -11.20
C GLY A 49 28.19 3.11 -11.94
N ALA A 50 28.23 2.50 -13.13
CA ALA A 50 27.08 2.37 -14.02
C ALA A 50 25.83 1.77 -13.34
N SER A 51 26.01 0.72 -12.52
CA SER A 51 24.89 0.07 -11.83
C SER A 51 24.21 0.97 -10.79
N TYR A 52 24.96 1.85 -10.13
CA TYR A 52 24.39 2.81 -9.17
C TYR A 52 23.58 3.91 -9.90
N LYS A 53 24.07 4.38 -11.05
CA LYS A 53 23.33 5.31 -11.95
C LYS A 53 22.05 4.71 -12.49
N GLU A 54 22.10 3.45 -12.90
CA GLU A 54 20.93 2.70 -13.35
C GLU A 54 19.88 2.54 -12.24
N GLY A 55 20.34 2.30 -11.00
CA GLY A 55 19.48 2.28 -9.82
C GLY A 55 18.75 3.60 -9.59
N CYS A 56 19.44 4.74 -9.71
CA CYS A 56 18.82 6.04 -9.56
C CYS A 56 17.83 6.36 -10.67
N ARG A 57 18.20 6.10 -11.93
CA ARG A 57 17.30 6.30 -13.07
C ARG A 57 16.02 5.49 -12.91
N ALA A 58 16.13 4.24 -12.45
CA ALA A 58 14.96 3.43 -12.14
C ALA A 58 14.11 4.02 -10.98
N ALA A 59 14.73 4.69 -10.01
CA ALA A 59 13.99 5.40 -8.96
C ALA A 59 13.30 6.65 -9.51
N GLU A 60 13.92 7.41 -10.42
CA GLU A 60 13.31 8.55 -11.12
C GLU A 60 12.15 8.12 -12.01
N ASP A 61 12.32 7.06 -12.82
CA ASP A 61 11.24 6.47 -13.62
C ASP A 61 10.04 6.05 -12.76
N LYS A 62 10.29 5.60 -11.51
CA LYS A 62 9.24 5.28 -10.53
C LYS A 62 8.62 6.52 -9.88
N ARG A 63 9.39 7.60 -9.70
CA ARG A 63 8.90 8.90 -9.21
C ARG A 63 8.07 9.62 -10.26
N ASP A 64 8.42 9.51 -11.53
CA ASP A 64 7.62 10.05 -12.64
C ASP A 64 6.38 9.19 -12.90
N ALA A 65 6.47 7.87 -12.70
CA ALA A 65 5.31 6.97 -12.69
C ALA A 65 4.48 7.04 -11.40
N GLY A 66 4.96 7.73 -10.37
CA GLY A 66 4.37 7.79 -9.05
C GLY A 66 5.02 8.89 -8.22
N ALA A 67 4.60 10.13 -8.43
CA ALA A 67 5.11 11.26 -7.65
C ALA A 67 4.70 11.09 -6.18
N GLY A 68 5.63 10.56 -5.39
CA GLY A 68 5.56 10.51 -3.92
C GLY A 68 6.19 9.25 -3.32
N ALA A 69 7.50 9.24 -3.10
CA ALA A 69 8.12 8.51 -2.00
C ALA A 69 9.59 8.90 -1.80
N ALA A 70 9.87 9.63 -0.72
CA ALA A 70 10.78 9.15 0.33
C ALA A 70 10.71 10.05 1.57
N THR A 71 10.26 9.46 2.68
CA THR A 71 10.83 9.65 4.04
C THR A 71 10.20 8.62 4.96
N GLU A 72 11.02 7.89 5.72
CA GLU A 72 10.63 7.22 6.96
C GLU A 72 11.64 7.66 8.03
N PRO A 73 11.21 7.91 9.29
CA PRO A 73 11.11 6.80 10.22
C PRO A 73 9.90 6.84 11.18
N THR A 74 9.61 5.66 11.72
CA THR A 74 8.59 5.27 12.72
C THR A 74 7.38 4.61 12.08
N LYS A 75 7.10 3.39 12.58
CA LYS A 75 6.02 2.47 12.28
C LYS A 75 4.63 3.13 12.34
N ALA A 76 4.34 4.00 11.38
CA ALA A 76 3.01 4.25 10.89
C ALA A 76 2.71 3.15 9.87
N ALA A 77 1.51 2.58 9.94
CA ALA A 77 1.03 1.73 8.87
C ALA A 77 1.28 2.43 7.52
N PRO A 78 1.63 1.70 6.44
CA PRO A 78 1.85 2.31 5.14
C PRO A 78 0.71 3.28 4.85
N GLU A 79 1.01 4.50 4.36
CA GLU A 79 -0.03 5.38 3.80
C GLU A 79 -0.52 4.72 2.50
N GLU A 80 -1.30 3.65 2.69
CA GLU A 80 -2.03 2.95 1.66
C GLU A 80 -2.98 3.98 1.06
N LYS A 81 -2.97 4.08 -0.28
CA LYS A 81 -3.98 4.88 -0.98
C LYS A 81 -5.33 4.54 -0.37
N PRO A 82 -6.11 5.53 0.11
CA PRO A 82 -7.41 5.31 0.72
C PRO A 82 -8.22 4.28 -0.06
N TYR A 83 -8.40 3.09 0.52
CA TYR A 83 -9.26 2.09 -0.10
C TYR A 83 -10.71 2.56 0.07
N ILE A 84 -11.31 2.96 -1.05
CA ILE A 84 -12.71 3.36 -1.12
C ILE A 84 -13.44 2.29 -1.92
N ASP A 85 -14.13 1.41 -1.21
CA ASP A 85 -15.02 0.43 -1.83
C ASP A 85 -16.13 1.15 -2.62
N ALA A 86 -16.22 0.84 -3.91
CA ALA A 86 -17.23 1.40 -4.80
C ALA A 86 -18.67 1.01 -4.39
N ALA A 87 -18.83 -0.09 -3.63
CA ALA A 87 -20.11 -0.51 -3.08
C ALA A 87 -20.65 0.44 -2.00
N VAL A 88 -19.80 1.26 -1.37
CA VAL A 88 -20.27 2.29 -0.42
C VAL A 88 -20.84 3.46 -1.21
N PRO A 89 -22.15 3.79 -1.11
CA PRO A 89 -22.75 4.84 -1.90
C PRO A 89 -22.25 6.24 -1.50
N GLY A 90 -22.23 7.18 -2.45
CA GLY A 90 -21.87 8.58 -2.18
C GLY A 90 -22.76 9.24 -1.12
N ARG A 91 -24.04 8.85 -1.04
CA ARG A 91 -24.98 9.31 0.00
C ARG A 91 -24.49 9.00 1.41
N ASP A 92 -23.94 7.80 1.60
CA ASP A 92 -23.46 7.30 2.89
C ASP A 92 -22.17 8.02 3.28
N ARG A 93 -21.23 8.17 2.33
CA ARG A 93 -20.01 8.98 2.54
C ARG A 93 -20.36 10.42 2.94
N GLN A 94 -21.28 11.07 2.23
CA GLN A 94 -21.68 12.45 2.53
C GLN A 94 -22.38 12.58 3.89
N ALA A 95 -23.20 11.60 4.27
CA ALA A 95 -23.84 11.58 5.59
C ALA A 95 -22.79 11.53 6.71
N CYS A 96 -21.79 10.67 6.57
CA CYS A 96 -20.67 10.60 7.50
C CYS A 96 -19.84 11.88 7.55
N ILE A 97 -19.52 12.50 6.39
CA ILE A 97 -18.78 13.77 6.35
C ILE A 97 -19.53 14.84 7.17
N ARG A 98 -20.85 14.98 6.98
CA ARG A 98 -21.65 15.95 7.76
C ARG A 98 -21.65 15.64 9.25
N ALA A 99 -21.81 14.37 9.62
CA ALA A 99 -21.83 13.97 11.02
C ALA A 99 -20.49 14.23 11.73
N VAL A 100 -19.37 13.92 11.09
CA VAL A 100 -18.03 14.20 11.65
C VAL A 100 -17.74 15.71 11.69
N LYS A 101 -18.11 16.47 10.66
CA LYS A 101 -17.99 17.95 10.69
C LYS A 101 -18.76 18.54 11.88
N SER A 102 -20.00 18.07 12.11
CA SER A 102 -20.82 18.52 13.24
C SER A 102 -20.24 18.09 14.59
N LYS A 103 -19.66 16.89 14.69
CA LYS A 103 -19.09 16.36 15.94
C LYS A 103 -17.78 17.05 16.32
N THR A 104 -16.93 17.33 15.34
CA THR A 104 -15.57 17.88 15.52
C THR A 104 -15.50 19.39 15.39
N HIS A 105 -16.56 20.03 14.88
CA HIS A 105 -16.57 21.44 14.49
C HIS A 105 -15.44 21.82 13.52
N ASN A 106 -14.95 20.84 12.76
CA ASN A 106 -13.85 21.02 11.81
C ASN A 106 -14.39 20.94 10.37
N PRO A 107 -14.23 21.99 9.54
CA PRO A 107 -14.72 21.98 8.17
C PRO A 107 -13.86 21.11 7.23
N LYS A 108 -12.61 20.83 7.61
CA LYS A 108 -11.64 20.04 6.83
C LYS A 108 -11.80 18.56 7.19
N VAL A 109 -12.70 17.89 6.48
CA VAL A 109 -12.96 16.46 6.63
C VAL A 109 -12.89 15.81 5.25
N VAL A 110 -12.07 14.78 5.12
CA VAL A 110 -11.85 14.04 3.87
C VAL A 110 -12.08 12.54 4.10
N VAL A 111 -12.54 11.83 3.08
CA VAL A 111 -12.67 10.36 3.17
C VAL A 111 -11.31 9.74 2.95
N ILE A 112 -10.85 8.95 3.91
CA ILE A 112 -9.57 8.22 3.87
C ILE A 112 -9.75 6.70 3.89
N GLY A 113 -10.99 6.22 3.97
CA GLY A 113 -11.35 4.82 3.81
C GLY A 113 -12.86 4.63 3.69
N ALA A 114 -13.30 3.65 2.92
CA ALA A 114 -14.70 3.23 2.92
C ALA A 114 -14.77 1.73 2.61
N VAL A 115 -15.50 0.99 3.43
CA VAL A 115 -15.70 -0.44 3.25
C VAL A 115 -17.19 -0.75 3.43
N SER A 116 -17.75 -1.48 2.47
CA SER A 116 -19.10 -1.99 2.58
C SER A 116 -19.11 -3.29 3.39
N SER A 117 -20.14 -3.48 4.22
CA SER A 117 -20.40 -4.74 4.90
C SER A 117 -21.90 -5.00 4.95
N GLU A 118 -22.28 -6.27 5.05
CA GLU A 118 -23.67 -6.73 5.12
C GLU A 118 -24.46 -6.03 6.23
N ALA A 119 -23.80 -5.79 7.36
CA ALA A 119 -24.38 -5.12 8.53
C ALA A 119 -24.51 -3.62 8.32
N ALA A 120 -23.43 -2.92 7.98
CA ALA A 120 -23.41 -1.48 7.74
C ALA A 120 -22.14 -1.08 6.97
N ASN A 121 -22.18 0.08 6.32
CA ASN A 121 -20.99 0.66 5.70
C ASN A 121 -20.13 1.34 6.77
N THR A 122 -18.82 1.13 6.70
CA THR A 122 -17.85 1.83 7.54
C THR A 122 -17.12 2.85 6.69
N VAL A 123 -17.19 4.12 7.07
CA VAL A 123 -16.48 5.23 6.41
C VAL A 123 -15.47 5.79 7.39
N THR A 124 -14.20 5.75 7.00
CA THR A 124 -13.09 6.36 7.75
C THR A 124 -12.82 7.74 7.19
N LEU A 125 -12.85 8.74 8.07
CA LEU A 125 -12.72 10.15 7.75
C LEU A 125 -11.46 10.72 8.41
N GLY A 126 -10.63 11.40 7.65
CA GLY A 126 -9.52 12.19 8.17
C GLY A 126 -10.00 13.60 8.50
N VAL A 127 -9.75 14.05 9.73
CA VAL A 127 -10.17 15.37 10.22
C VAL A 127 -8.96 16.26 10.44
N GLY A 128 -9.01 17.48 9.91
CA GLY A 128 -7.94 18.47 10.07
C GLY A 128 -6.70 18.20 9.21
N PRO A 129 -5.62 18.98 9.42
CA PRO A 129 -4.39 18.86 8.64
C PRO A 129 -3.70 17.50 8.85
N ASP A 130 -3.73 16.98 10.08
CA ASP A 130 -3.11 15.70 10.44
C ASP A 130 -3.95 14.48 10.05
N ARG A 131 -5.10 14.71 9.39
CA ARG A 131 -6.07 13.68 8.99
C ARG A 131 -6.37 12.70 10.14
N ALA A 132 -6.60 13.22 11.35
CA ALA A 132 -6.94 12.41 12.51
C ALA A 132 -8.09 11.46 12.15
N PRO A 133 -7.96 10.14 12.34
CA PRO A 133 -8.90 9.18 11.80
C PRO A 133 -10.17 9.11 12.65
N TRP A 134 -11.32 9.15 11.99
CA TRP A 134 -12.65 9.01 12.58
C TRP A 134 -13.41 7.92 11.86
N ARG A 135 -13.99 6.99 12.62
CA ARG A 135 -14.85 5.93 12.09
C ARG A 135 -16.30 6.38 12.15
N CYS A 136 -17.01 6.25 11.04
CA CYS A 136 -18.44 6.47 10.95
C CYS A 136 -19.14 5.22 10.44
N LEU A 137 -20.15 4.75 11.18
CA LEU A 137 -21.02 3.66 10.75
C LEU A 137 -22.29 4.25 10.15
N VAL A 138 -22.63 3.83 8.93
CA VAL A 138 -23.75 4.40 8.17
C VAL A 138 -24.46 3.32 7.36
N LYS A 139 -25.78 3.46 7.22
CA LYS A 139 -26.58 2.63 6.32
C LYS A 139 -27.69 3.45 5.70
N ARG A 140 -27.77 3.47 4.36
CA ARG A 140 -28.80 4.20 3.59
C ARG A 140 -28.91 5.69 3.99
N GLY A 141 -27.76 6.31 4.24
CA GLY A 141 -27.61 7.71 4.62
C GLY A 141 -27.94 8.05 6.07
N LYS A 142 -28.27 7.05 6.91
CA LYS A 142 -28.45 7.24 8.35
C LYS A 142 -27.19 6.81 9.08
N VAL A 143 -26.60 7.75 9.82
CA VAL A 143 -25.40 7.52 10.64
C VAL A 143 -25.84 6.91 11.96
N SER A 144 -25.25 5.77 12.30
CA SER A 144 -25.52 5.03 13.53
C SER A 144 -24.51 5.36 14.62
N ASP A 145 -23.25 5.61 14.24
CA ASP A 145 -22.17 5.86 15.19
C ASP A 145 -21.04 6.69 14.56
N VAL A 146 -20.37 7.50 15.37
CA VAL A 146 -19.24 8.34 15.00
C VAL A 146 -18.22 8.35 16.14
N MET A 147 -17.05 7.78 15.91
CA MET A 147 -15.99 7.64 16.92
C MET A 147 -14.64 8.11 16.39
N SER A 148 -13.86 8.77 17.25
CA SER A 148 -12.43 8.97 17.01
C SER A 148 -11.71 7.62 17.04
N GLN A 149 -10.80 7.40 16.10
CA GLN A 149 -9.87 6.26 16.11
C GLN A 149 -8.48 6.67 16.59
N THR A 150 -8.33 7.87 17.16
CA THR A 150 -7.11 8.29 17.83
C THR A 150 -6.87 7.34 19.01
N ASN A 151 -5.69 6.73 19.06
CA ASN A 151 -5.34 5.75 20.08
C ASN A 151 -5.17 6.48 21.43
N GLU A 152 -6.13 6.36 22.33
CA GLU A 152 -6.11 6.85 23.73
C GLU A 152 -5.11 6.06 24.59
N GLY A 153 -3.89 5.79 24.11
CA GLY A 153 -3.00 4.76 24.67
C GLY A 153 -1.50 5.02 24.53
N ALA A 154 -1.06 6.27 24.38
CA ALA A 154 0.35 6.63 24.55
C ALA A 154 0.50 7.47 25.82
N MET A 155 0.70 6.80 26.96
CA MET A 155 1.35 7.37 28.15
C MET A 155 2.73 6.75 28.29
#